data_AF-A0A9Q3P171-F1
#
_entry.id   AF-A0A9Q3P171-F1
#
_cell.length_a   1.000
_cell.length_b   1.000
_cell.length_c   1.000
_cell.angle_alpha   90.00
_cell.angle_beta   90.00
_cell.angle_gamma   90.00
#
_symmetry.space_group_name_H-M   'P 1'
#
loop_
_entity.id
_entity.type
_entity.pdbx_description
1 polymer ?
#
loop_
_entity_poly.entity_id
_entity_poly.type
_entity_poly.pdbx_seq_one_letter_code
_entity_poly.pdbx_strand_id
1 'polypeptide(L)'
;MDWVSGLAPGGKENFNSCLIIVDRFSKSMRCLPCHKEGKSMNTALLFWNNIISTCGVPKIIISDRDPKFKSEFWTNVYHMLGTKLSFSTA
;
A
#
# COMPACT_ATOMS: atom_id res chain seq x y z
N MET A 1 0.03 -4.52 5.07
CA MET A 1 0.13 -3.21 4.42
C MET A 1 -0.58 -2.25 5.33
N ASP A 2 0.06 -1.11 5.60
CA ASP A 2 -0.43 -0.15 6.57
C ASP A 2 -0.01 1.26 6.17
N TRP A 3 -0.76 2.26 6.62
CA TRP A 3 -0.49 3.67 6.38
C TRP A 3 -0.09 4.37 7.68
N VAL A 4 1.10 4.94 7.69
CA VAL A 4 1.50 5.88 8.73
C VAL A 4 1.23 7.28 8.23
N SER A 5 0.33 7.99 8.91
CA SER A 5 -0.06 9.36 8.58
C SER A 5 0.21 10.31 9.74
N GLY A 6 0.16 11.62 9.48
CA GLY A 6 0.46 12.64 10.50
C GLY A 6 1.95 12.86 10.73
N LEU A 7 2.79 12.45 9.77
CA LEU A 7 4.21 12.76 9.79
C LEU A 7 4.40 14.26 9.47
N ALA A 8 5.41 14.87 10.10
CA ALA A 8 5.83 16.21 9.72
C ALA A 8 6.21 16.22 8.22
N PRO A 9 5.76 17.21 7.43
CA PRO A 9 6.11 17.30 6.01
C PRO A 9 7.63 17.27 5.83
N GLY A 10 8.10 16.38 4.96
CA GLY A 10 9.54 16.16 4.78
C GLY A 10 9.94 16.00 3.31
N GLY A 11 11.20 16.39 3.02
CA GLY A 11 11.80 16.31 1.69
C GLY A 11 11.32 17.41 0.73
N LYS A 12 11.80 17.36 -0.52
CA LYS A 12 11.45 18.36 -1.56
C LYS A 12 9.96 18.39 -1.89
N GLU A 13 9.31 17.22 -1.83
CA GLU A 13 7.90 17.03 -2.18
C GLU A 13 6.95 17.22 -0.98
N ASN A 14 7.46 17.51 0.23
CA ASN A 14 6.65 17.70 1.45
C ASN A 14 5.72 16.53 1.76
N PHE A 15 6.21 15.29 1.64
CA PHE A 15 5.42 14.10 1.99
C PHE A 15 5.09 14.10 3.49
N ASN A 16 3.85 13.75 3.83
CA ASN A 16 3.31 13.77 5.19
C ASN A 16 2.75 12.41 5.63
N SER A 17 2.98 11.36 4.84
CA SER A 17 2.56 10.00 5.12
C SER A 17 3.50 9.00 4.46
N CYS A 18 3.45 7.76 4.93
CA CYS A 18 4.22 6.66 4.36
C CYS A 18 3.34 5.41 4.26
N LEU A 19 3.43 4.74 3.12
CA LEU A 19 2.88 3.41 2.89
C LEU A 19 3.91 2.37 3.32
N ILE A 20 3.56 1.55 4.30
CA ILE A 20 4.43 0.51 4.83
C ILE A 20 3.99 -0.85 4.30
N ILE A 21 4.95 -1.57 3.72
CA ILE A 21 4.75 -2.88 3.14
C ILE A 21 5.82 -3.80 3.67
N VAL A 22 5.38 -4.85 4.35
CA VAL A 22 6.26 -5.88 4.92
C VAL A 22 6.00 -7.17 4.17
N ASP A 23 7.06 -7.76 3.61
CA ASP A 23 7.01 -9.13 3.14
C ASP A 23 7.03 -10.08 4.34
N ARG A 24 6.00 -10.93 4.45
CA ARG A 24 5.85 -11.82 5.59
C ARG A 24 6.85 -12.96 5.59
N PHE A 25 7.36 -13.34 4.42
CA PHE A 25 8.34 -14.41 4.27
C PHE A 25 9.74 -13.94 4.68
N SER A 26 10.29 -12.94 3.99
CA SER A 26 11.65 -12.44 4.26
C SER A 26 11.75 -11.50 5.46
N LYS A 27 10.62 -10.99 5.98
CA LYS A 27 10.55 -9.89 6.95
C LYS A 27 11.14 -8.57 6.44
N SER A 28 11.43 -8.46 5.15
CA SER A 28 11.86 -7.23 4.53
C SER A 28 10.72 -6.21 4.53
N MET A 29 11.05 -4.96 4.87
CA MET A 29 10.10 -3.85 4.92
C MET A 29 10.49 -2.80 3.88
N ARG A 30 9.48 -2.27 3.19
CA ARG A 30 9.58 -1.05 2.38
C ARG A 30 8.67 0.02 2.97
N CYS A 31 9.25 1.22 3.11
CA CYS A 31 8.56 2.43 3.51
C CYS A 31 8.54 3.37 2.29
N LEU A 32 7.36 3.61 1.75
CA LEU A 32 7.19 4.39 0.52
C LEU A 32 6.55 5.74 0.90
N PRO A 33 7.23 6.87 0.71
CA PRO A 33 6.69 8.18 1.08
C PRO A 33 5.55 8.58 0.15
N CYS A 34 4.54 9.23 0.71
CA CYS A 34 3.32 9.61 0.00
C CYS A 34 2.56 10.72 0.74
N HIS A 35 1.53 11.24 0.10
CA HIS A 35 0.63 12.20 0.73
C HIS A 35 -0.60 11.51 1.34
N LYS A 36 -1.04 11.99 2.50
CA LYS A 36 -2.25 11.52 3.18
C LYS A 36 -3.48 11.59 2.26
N GLU A 37 -3.58 12.68 1.51
CA GLU A 37 -4.67 13.00 0.56
C GLU A 37 -4.37 12.52 -0.87
N GLY A 38 -3.32 11.72 -1.06
CA GLY A 38 -3.00 11.16 -2.36
C GLY A 38 -4.17 10.37 -2.94
N LYS A 39 -4.53 10.66 -4.21
CA LYS A 39 -5.55 9.90 -4.95
C LYS A 39 -5.23 8.41 -4.92
N SER A 40 -6.27 7.57 -4.92
CA SER A 40 -6.15 6.09 -4.94
C SER A 40 -5.22 5.60 -6.05
N MET A 41 -5.25 6.24 -7.22
CA MET A 41 -4.40 5.93 -8.36
C MET A 41 -2.90 6.14 -8.09
N ASN A 42 -2.51 7.22 -7.42
CA ASN A 42 -1.11 7.48 -7.10
C ASN A 42 -0.56 6.39 -6.18
N THR A 43 -1.38 5.93 -5.24
CA THR A 43 -1.02 4.81 -4.36
C THR A 43 -0.89 3.51 -5.15
N ALA A 44 -1.76 3.28 -6.13
CA ALA A 44 -1.70 2.11 -7.00
C ALA A 44 -0.41 2.06 -7.81
N LEU A 45 -0.02 3.20 -8.38
CA LEU A 45 1.24 3.35 -9.10
C LEU A 45 2.43 3.14 -8.16
N LEU A 46 2.40 3.71 -6.96
CA LEU A 46 3.44 3.53 -5.96
C LEU A 46 3.62 2.04 -5.60
N PHE A 47 2.51 1.33 -5.38
CA PHE A 47 2.51 -0.10 -5.10
C PHE A 47 3.02 -0.91 -6.29
N TRP A 48 2.54 -0.63 -7.50
CA TRP A 48 2.93 -1.33 -8.72
C TRP A 48 4.43 -1.21 -8.98
N ASN A 49 4.94 0.02 -8.97
CA ASN A 49 6.31 0.34 -9.33
C ASN A 49 7.34 -0.14 -8.32
N ASN A 50 6.97 -0.30 -7.04
CA ASN A 50 7.91 -0.67 -5.98
C ASN A 50 7.76 -2.11 -5.49
N ILE A 51 6.56 -2.71 -5.62
CA ILE A 51 6.28 -4.04 -5.09
C ILE A 51 6.13 -5.04 -6.23
N ILE A 52 5.18 -4.81 -7.13
CA ILE A 52 4.88 -5.77 -8.21
C ILE A 52 6.07 -5.90 -9.17
N SER A 53 6.71 -4.77 -9.53
CA SER A 53 7.89 -4.76 -10.39
C SER A 53 9.07 -5.57 -9.82
N THR A 54 9.24 -5.56 -8.49
CA THR A 54 10.46 -6.05 -7.82
C THR A 54 10.28 -7.45 -7.24
N CYS A 55 9.09 -7.78 -6.76
CA CYS A 55 8.79 -9.05 -6.10
C CYS A 55 7.75 -9.90 -6.84
N GLY A 56 7.19 -9.38 -7.93
CA GLY A 56 6.05 -9.98 -8.61
C GLY A 56 4.73 -9.75 -7.89
N VAL A 57 3.68 -10.38 -8.39
CA VAL A 57 2.32 -10.24 -7.85
C VAL A 57 2.19 -11.07 -6.56
N PRO A 58 1.85 -10.44 -5.42
CA PRO A 58 1.67 -11.17 -4.16
C PRO A 58 0.42 -12.05 -4.21
N LYS A 59 0.49 -13.25 -3.63
CA LYS A 59 -0.69 -14.13 -3.54
C LYS A 59 -1.74 -13.63 -2.55
N ILE A 60 -1.28 -13.05 -1.43
CA ILE A 60 -2.13 -12.58 -0.34
C ILE A 60 -1.61 -11.23 0.14
N ILE A 61 -2.50 -10.25 0.23
CA ILE A 61 -2.23 -8.97 0.88
C ILE A 61 -3.06 -8.92 2.17
N ILE A 62 -2.38 -8.73 3.29
CA ILE A 62 -3.03 -8.44 4.57
C ILE A 62 -2.94 -6.95 4.78
N SER A 63 -4.08 -6.29 4.92
CA SER A 63 -4.18 -4.87 5.21
C SER A 63 -5.04 -4.62 6.44
N ASP A 64 -4.90 -3.46 7.05
CA ASP A 64 -5.89 -2.95 7.98
C ASP A 64 -7.21 -2.58 7.27
N ARG A 65 -8.23 -2.20 8.04
CA ARG A 65 -9.57 -1.88 7.50
C ARG A 65 -9.67 -0.46 6.93
N ASP A 66 -8.57 0.17 6.55
CA ASP A 66 -8.57 1.52 5.98
C ASP A 66 -9.49 1.60 4.74
N PRO A 67 -10.38 2.60 4.64
CA PRO A 67 -11.28 2.79 3.51
C PRO A 67 -10.58 2.79 2.15
N LYS A 68 -9.31 3.20 2.07
CA LYS A 68 -8.53 3.20 0.83
C LYS A 68 -8.41 1.78 0.26
N PHE A 69 -8.14 0.78 1.08
CA PHE A 69 -8.00 -0.62 0.65
C PHE A 69 -9.34 -1.32 0.41
N LYS A 70 -10.41 -0.81 1.02
CA LYS A 70 -11.79 -1.25 0.78
C LYS A 70 -12.45 -0.59 -0.42
N SER A 71 -11.82 0.40 -1.04
CA SER A 71 -12.39 1.03 -2.22
C SER A 71 -12.62 0.00 -3.33
N GLU A 72 -13.67 0.21 -4.11
CA GLU A 72 -14.03 -0.64 -5.24
C GLU A 72 -12.86 -0.78 -6.23
N PHE A 73 -12.14 0.33 -6.45
CA PHE A 73 -10.94 0.36 -7.27
C PHE A 73 -9.91 -0.69 -6.82
N TRP A 74 -9.51 -0.68 -5.55
CA TRP A 74 -8.49 -1.60 -5.04
C TRP A 74 -8.98 -3.04 -5.01
N THR A 75 -10.25 -3.25 -4.66
CA THR A 75 -10.87 -4.58 -4.67
C THR A 75 -10.82 -5.19 -6.08
N ASN A 76 -11.17 -4.42 -7.10
CA ASN A 76 -11.14 -4.87 -8.50
C ASN A 76 -9.70 -5.12 -8.98
N VAL A 77 -8.75 -4.25 -8.63
CA VAL A 77 -7.33 -4.42 -8.99
C VAL A 77 -6.78 -5.74 -8.42
N TYR A 78 -7.03 -6.04 -7.15
CA TYR A 78 -6.56 -7.28 -6.54
C TYR A 78 -7.24 -8.52 -7.13
N HIS A 79 -8.53 -8.43 -7.44
CA HIS A 79 -9.25 -9.50 -8.11
C HIS A 79 -8.64 -9.81 -9.49
N MET A 80 -8.37 -8.78 -10.30
CA MET A 80 -7.73 -8.93 -11.62
C MET A 80 -6.32 -9.53 -11.51
N LEU A 81 -5.59 -9.20 -10.44
CA LEU A 81 -4.26 -9.74 -10.18
C LEU A 81 -4.27 -11.15 -9.58
N GLY A 82 -5.44 -11.75 -9.30
CA GLY A 82 -5.54 -13.02 -8.59
C GLY A 82 -5.00 -12.96 -7.17
N THR A 83 -4.92 -11.76 -6.59
CA THR A 83 -4.42 -11.51 -5.24
C THR A 83 -5.56 -11.57 -4.23
N LYS A 84 -5.43 -12.40 -3.20
CA LYS A 84 -6.41 -12.44 -2.11
C LYS A 84 -6.17 -11.28 -1.14
N LEU A 85 -7.12 -10.36 -1.05
CA LEU A 85 -7.13 -9.33 -0.01
C LEU A 85 -7.71 -9.90 1.28
N SER A 86 -7.03 -9.70 2.40
CA SER A 86 -7.48 -10.09 3.74
C SER A 86 -7.31 -8.92 4.69
N PHE A 87 -8.29 -8.70 5.56
CA PHE A 87 -8.27 -7.59 6.51
C PHE A 87 -7.92 -8.09 7.91
N SER A 88 -7.07 -7.36 8.62
CA SER A 88 -6.85 -7.63 10.04
C SER A 88 -8.12 -7.36 10.86
N THR A 89 -8.27 -8.11 11.94
CA THR A 89 -9.18 -7.79 13.05
C THR A 89 -8.40 -6.90 14.02
N ALA A 90 -9.03 -5.81 14.47
CA ALA A 90 -8.49 -4.96 15.53
C ALA A 90 -8.43 -5.74 16.85
#